data_AF-A0A1F5YIP1-F1
#
_entry.id   AF-A0A1F5YIP1-F1
#
_cell.length_a   1.000
_cell.length_b   1.000
_cell.length_c   1.000
_cell.angle_alpha   90.00
_cell.angle_beta   90.00
_cell.angle_gamma   90.00
#
_symmetry.space_group_name_H-M   'P 1'
#
loop_
_entity.id
_entity.type
_entity.pdbx_description
1 polymer ?
#
loop_
_entity_poly.entity_id
_entity_poly.type
_entity_poly.pdbx_seq_one_letter_code
_entity_poly.pdbx_strand_id
1 'polypeptide(L)'
;MIYLLSLIFFISVIFESAVFSYPLTVLLVTIFSLVLSKKYPLLVFITGILLDVFLSRPLGSDSLVFLLIIFLAEKIEKKVAVISYIYLIIIILLVCLFYYILFYHEINYMKFIQTLVVSWFIVLVVKKLFPGHIREANKLEV
;
A
#
# COMPACT_ATOMS: atom_id res chain seq x y z
N MET A 1 14.84 9.79 -4.25
CA MET A 1 13.86 8.74 -3.90
C MET A 1 12.55 9.31 -3.38
N ILE A 2 12.58 10.25 -2.42
CA ILE A 2 11.35 10.85 -1.87
C ILE A 2 10.50 11.57 -2.94
N TYR A 3 11.11 12.37 -3.82
CA TYR A 3 10.40 13.04 -4.92
C TYR A 3 9.71 12.07 -5.89
N LEU A 4 10.35 10.93 -6.18
CA LEU A 4 9.77 9.90 -7.04
C LEU A 4 8.56 9.23 -6.36
N LEU A 5 8.66 8.93 -5.06
CA LEU A 5 7.54 8.40 -4.27
C LEU A 5 6.39 9.40 -4.17
N SER A 6 6.69 10.68 -3.95
CA SER A 6 5.69 11.76 -3.97
C SER A 6 4.96 11.81 -5.32
N LEU A 7 5.69 11.74 -6.43
CA LEU A 7 5.11 11.71 -7.77
C LEU A 7 4.20 10.48 -7.96
N ILE A 8 4.65 9.29 -7.55
CA ILE A 8 3.87 8.05 -7.66
C ILE A 8 2.57 8.15 -6.86
N PHE A 9 2.63 8.64 -5.61
CA PHE A 9 1.42 8.79 -4.79
C PHE A 9 0.50 9.89 -5.30
N PHE A 10 1.04 10.99 -5.82
CA PHE A 10 0.21 12.03 -6.41
C PHE A 10 -0.55 11.50 -7.63
N ILE A 11 0.14 10.77 -8.52
CA ILE A 11 -0.49 10.09 -9.66
C ILE A 11 -1.54 9.09 -9.17
N SER A 12 -1.25 8.30 -8.12
CA SER A 12 -2.21 7.31 -7.63
C SER A 12 -3.49 7.95 -7.09
N VAL A 13 -3.37 9.08 -6.37
CA VAL A 13 -4.53 9.84 -5.87
C VAL A 13 -5.37 10.36 -7.04
N ILE A 14 -4.74 10.90 -8.09
CA ILE A 14 -5.47 11.36 -9.29
C ILE A 14 -6.19 10.19 -9.95
N PHE A 15 -5.53 9.04 -10.13
CA PHE A 15 -6.15 7.88 -10.76
C PHE A 15 -7.31 7.31 -9.93
N GLU A 16 -7.14 7.21 -8.61
CA GLU A 16 -8.17 6.73 -7.67
C GLU A 16 -9.38 7.67 -7.59
N SER A 17 -9.16 8.98 -7.71
CA SER A 17 -10.25 9.96 -7.66
C SER A 17 -10.94 10.20 -8.99
N ALA A 18 -10.20 10.19 -10.11
CA ALA A 18 -10.72 10.60 -11.40
C ALA A 18 -11.10 9.44 -12.35
N VAL A 19 -10.44 8.29 -12.25
CA VAL A 19 -10.53 7.23 -13.28
C VAL A 19 -11.16 5.95 -12.73
N PHE A 20 -10.76 5.52 -11.54
CA PHE A 20 -11.18 4.25 -10.96
C PHE A 20 -11.46 4.39 -9.46
N SER A 21 -12.69 4.09 -9.02
CA SER A 21 -13.03 3.90 -7.60
C SER A 21 -12.42 2.60 -7.04
N TYR A 22 -11.09 2.59 -6.97
CA TYR A 22 -10.24 1.46 -6.63
C TYR A 22 -9.12 1.97 -5.69
N PRO A 23 -8.82 1.28 -4.58
CA PRO A 23 -7.94 1.74 -3.51
C PRO A 23 -6.45 1.65 -3.87
N LEU A 24 -6.07 2.25 -4.99
CA LEU A 24 -4.72 2.21 -5.54
C LEU A 24 -3.71 2.85 -4.59
N THR A 25 -4.10 3.98 -3.99
CA THR A 25 -3.23 4.75 -3.09
C THR A 25 -2.93 3.93 -1.84
N VAL A 26 -3.94 3.25 -1.29
CA VAL A 26 -3.80 2.35 -0.12
C VAL A 26 -2.87 1.20 -0.42
N LEU A 27 -3.04 0.57 -1.59
CA LEU A 27 -2.20 -0.53 -2.04
C LEU A 27 -0.75 -0.11 -2.15
N LEU A 28 -0.48 1.03 -2.81
CA LEU A 28 0.88 1.55 -2.96
C LEU A 28 1.49 1.91 -1.61
N VAL A 29 0.75 2.58 -0.73
CA VAL A 29 1.20 2.91 0.63
C VAL A 29 1.60 1.64 1.37
N THR A 30 0.78 0.59 1.30
CA THR A 30 1.04 -0.69 1.96
C THR A 30 2.31 -1.37 1.42
N ILE A 31 2.43 -1.49 0.09
CA ILE A 31 3.60 -2.12 -0.55
C ILE A 31 4.87 -1.36 -0.22
N PHE A 32 4.89 -0.04 -0.40
CA PHE A 32 6.10 0.74 -0.13
C PHE A 32 6.46 0.75 1.35
N SER A 33 5.48 0.76 2.25
CA SER A 33 5.74 0.69 3.70
C SER A 33 6.33 -0.64 4.13
N LEU A 34 5.94 -1.75 3.49
CA LEU A 34 6.47 -3.09 3.79
C LEU A 34 7.81 -3.38 3.10
N VAL A 35 8.04 -2.84 1.89
CA VAL A 35 9.22 -3.19 1.08
C VAL A 35 10.40 -2.24 1.27
N LEU A 36 10.16 -0.93 1.41
CA LEU A 36 11.26 0.03 1.39
C LEU A 36 11.92 0.25 2.74
N SER A 37 11.40 -0.29 3.85
CA SER A 37 11.83 -0.13 5.26
C SER A 37 11.93 1.31 5.79
N LYS A 38 12.14 2.29 4.89
CA LYS A 38 12.15 3.72 5.13
C LYS A 38 10.72 4.23 5.18
N LYS A 39 10.30 4.55 6.40
CA LYS A 39 8.98 5.07 6.69
C LYS A 39 9.01 6.57 6.44
N TYR A 40 8.19 7.04 5.49
CA TYR A 40 7.95 8.46 5.24
C TYR A 40 6.55 8.84 5.77
N PRO A 41 6.34 8.84 7.10
CA PRO A 41 5.00 9.01 7.68
C PRO A 41 4.36 10.35 7.29
N LEU A 42 5.16 11.42 7.24
CA LEU A 42 4.68 12.74 6.85
C LEU A 42 4.19 12.78 5.39
N LEU A 43 4.91 12.12 4.49
CA LEU A 43 4.54 12.08 3.07
C LEU A 43 3.27 11.25 2.86
N VAL A 44 3.15 10.11 3.55
CA VAL A 44 1.94 9.29 3.48
C VAL A 44 0.75 9.96 4.14
N PHE A 45 0.96 10.70 5.23
CA PHE A 45 -0.07 11.54 5.85
C PHE A 45 -0.59 12.61 4.89
N ILE A 46 0.31 13.35 4.21
CA ILE A 46 -0.08 14.34 3.21
C ILE A 46 -0.83 13.68 2.04
N THR A 47 -0.39 12.51 1.59
CA THR A 47 -1.11 11.74 0.55
C THR A 47 -2.53 11.40 0.98
N GLY A 48 -2.73 11.02 2.25
CA GLY A 48 -4.06 10.78 2.80
C GLY A 48 -4.95 12.03 2.77
N ILE A 49 -4.41 13.19 3.19
CA ILE A 49 -5.15 14.46 3.16
C ILE A 49 -5.56 14.79 1.72
N LEU A 50 -4.63 14.63 0.77
CA LEU A 50 -4.93 14.84 -0.64
C LEU A 50 -6.05 13.91 -1.10
N LEU A 51 -6.00 12.62 -0.75
CA LEU A 51 -7.05 11.68 -1.12
C LEU A 51 -8.41 12.06 -0.51
N ASP A 52 -8.45 12.46 0.76
CA ASP A 52 -9.67 12.93 1.42
C ASP A 52 -10.28 14.12 0.66
N VAL A 53 -9.46 15.10 0.25
CA VAL A 53 -9.88 16.28 -0.52
C VAL A 53 -10.44 15.88 -1.90
N PHE A 54 -9.74 15.02 -2.63
CA PHE A 54 -10.14 14.61 -3.98
C PHE A 54 -11.41 13.73 -3.98
N LEU A 55 -11.60 12.91 -2.94
CA LEU A 55 -12.78 12.05 -2.81
C LEU A 55 -13.93 12.72 -2.02
N SER A 56 -13.79 13.99 -1.65
CA SER A 56 -14.78 14.74 -0.85
C SER A 56 -15.17 14.02 0.45
N ARG A 57 -14.19 13.40 1.11
CA ARG A 57 -14.35 12.70 2.40
C ARG A 57 -14.03 13.62 3.58
N PRO A 58 -14.39 13.24 4.81
CA PRO A 58 -13.94 13.95 6.00
C PRO A 58 -12.41 14.06 6.05
N LEU A 59 -11.92 15.29 6.12
CA LEU A 59 -10.48 15.59 6.18
C LEU A 59 -9.80 14.80 7.29
N GLY A 60 -8.78 14.03 6.93
CA GLY A 60 -7.97 13.23 7.85
C GLY A 60 -8.39 11.77 7.98
N SER A 61 -9.48 11.33 7.34
CA SER A 61 -9.95 9.94 7.45
C SER A 61 -8.97 8.95 6.81
N ASP A 62 -8.58 9.19 5.55
CA ASP A 62 -7.62 8.36 4.82
C ASP A 62 -6.20 8.52 5.42
N SER A 63 -5.89 9.72 5.91
CA SER A 63 -4.61 10.03 6.57
C SER A 63 -4.37 9.18 7.82
N LEU A 64 -5.39 9.03 8.68
CA LEU A 64 -5.31 8.21 9.89
C LEU A 64 -5.17 6.73 9.54
N VAL A 65 -5.92 6.27 8.54
CA VAL A 65 -5.82 4.87 8.06
C VAL A 65 -4.41 4.59 7.53
N PHE A 66 -3.83 5.50 6.76
CA PHE A 66 -2.48 5.29 6.22
C PHE A 66 -1.41 5.31 7.30
N LEU A 67 -1.53 6.17 8.31
CA LEU A 67 -0.64 6.14 9.48
C LEU A 67 -0.77 4.81 10.24
N LEU A 68 -1.98 4.30 10.41
CA LEU A 68 -2.21 2.99 11.02
C LEU A 68 -1.56 1.87 10.20
N ILE A 69 -1.66 1.92 8.86
CA ILE A 69 -1.00 0.96 7.97
C ILE A 69 0.52 1.00 8.14
N ILE A 70 1.13 2.19 8.16
CA ILE A 70 2.58 2.34 8.40
C ILE A 70 2.97 1.74 9.75
N PHE A 71 2.20 2.05 10.79
CA PHE A 71 2.46 1.56 12.14
C PHE A 71 2.36 0.02 12.23
N LEU A 72 1.35 -0.57 11.59
CA LEU A 72 1.22 -2.01 11.48
C LEU A 72 2.36 -2.62 10.66
N ALA A 73 2.70 -2.02 9.51
CA ALA A 73 3.80 -2.44 8.67
C ALA A 73 5.13 -2.44 9.44
N GLU A 74 5.37 -1.46 10.30
CA GLU A 74 6.54 -1.42 11.18
C GLU A 74 6.59 -2.57 12.19
N LYS A 75 5.47 -2.88 12.83
CA LYS A 75 5.40 -3.99 13.79
C LYS A 75 5.54 -5.34 13.10
N ILE A 76 4.98 -5.44 11.90
CA ILE A 76 5.03 -6.63 11.06
C ILE A 76 6.48 -6.80 10.60
N GLU A 77 7.10 -5.83 9.95
CA GLU A 77 8.50 -5.86 9.45
C GLU A 77 9.47 -6.48 10.47
N LYS A 78 9.41 -6.06 11.75
CA LYS A 78 10.26 -6.61 12.83
C LYS A 78 10.07 -8.11 13.10
N LYS A 79 8.88 -8.65 12.81
CA LYS A 79 8.54 -10.08 12.88
C LYS A 79 8.68 -10.80 11.53
N VAL A 80 8.94 -10.05 10.45
CA VAL A 80 8.68 -10.45 9.06
C VAL A 80 9.92 -10.44 8.17
N ALA A 81 11.11 -10.25 8.75
CA ALA A 81 12.41 -10.31 8.05
C ALA A 81 12.66 -11.62 7.24
N VAL A 82 11.80 -12.64 7.35
CA VAL A 82 11.89 -13.96 6.71
C VAL A 82 10.77 -14.21 5.66
N ILE A 83 9.92 -13.24 5.34
CA ILE A 83 8.64 -13.55 4.68
C ILE A 83 8.70 -13.81 3.16
N SER A 84 8.07 -14.92 2.77
CA SER A 84 7.67 -15.29 1.40
C SER A 84 6.64 -14.32 0.80
N TYR A 85 6.76 -14.04 -0.51
CA TYR A 85 5.90 -13.13 -1.29
C TYR A 85 4.40 -13.36 -1.07
N ILE A 86 4.00 -14.60 -0.81
CA ILE A 86 2.60 -15.00 -0.58
C ILE A 86 2.01 -14.26 0.63
N TYR A 87 2.74 -14.17 1.74
CA TYR A 87 2.27 -13.46 2.94
C TYR A 87 2.17 -11.96 2.72
N LEU A 88 3.09 -11.36 1.95
CA LEU A 88 3.02 -9.94 1.60
C LEU A 88 1.74 -9.63 0.83
N ILE A 89 1.36 -10.51 -0.11
CA ILE A 89 0.10 -10.41 -0.84
C ILE A 89 -1.11 -10.60 0.09
N ILE A 90 -1.07 -11.56 1.00
CA ILE A 90 -2.15 -11.76 1.99
C ILE A 90 -2.35 -10.51 2.84
N ILE A 91 -1.27 -9.88 3.31
CA ILE A 91 -1.34 -8.66 4.11
C ILE A 91 -1.95 -7.52 3.28
N ILE A 92 -1.50 -7.32 2.05
CA ILE A 92 -2.07 -6.30 1.15
C ILE A 92 -3.56 -6.53 0.93
N LEU A 93 -3.96 -7.78 0.69
CA LEU A 93 -5.37 -8.13 0.51
C LEU A 93 -6.19 -7.84 1.76
N LEU A 94 -5.68 -8.15 2.96
CA LEU A 94 -6.35 -7.84 4.22
C LEU A 94 -6.50 -6.33 4.44
N VAL A 95 -5.46 -5.55 4.17
CA VAL A 95 -5.51 -4.09 4.30
C VAL A 95 -6.50 -3.48 3.29
N CYS A 96 -6.46 -3.94 2.03
CA CYS A 96 -7.40 -3.48 1.02
C CYS A 96 -8.83 -3.87 1.36
N LEU A 97 -9.07 -5.09 1.85
CA LEU A 97 -10.38 -5.57 2.28
C LEU A 97 -10.92 -4.71 3.43
N PHE A 98 -10.08 -4.45 4.44
CA PHE A 98 -10.43 -3.58 5.56
C PHE A 98 -10.81 -2.17 5.09
N TYR A 99 -10.04 -1.61 4.15
CA TYR A 99 -10.34 -0.31 3.56
C TYR A 99 -11.65 -0.30 2.75
N TYR A 100 -11.93 -1.34 1.96
CA TYR A 100 -13.20 -1.49 1.25
C TYR A 100 -14.39 -1.53 2.21
N ILE A 101 -14.27 -2.28 3.31
CA ILE A 101 -15.34 -2.36 4.33
C ILE A 101 -15.59 -0.98 4.93
N LEU A 102 -14.54 -0.24 5.28
CA LEU A 102 -14.67 1.07 5.90
C LEU A 102 -15.31 2.12 4.98
N PHE A 103 -14.88 2.21 3.72
CA PHE A 103 -15.22 3.36 2.87
C PHE A 103 -16.16 3.06 1.70
N TYR A 104 -16.30 1.79 1.30
CA TYR A 104 -17.06 1.45 0.09
C TYR A 104 -18.36 0.69 0.36
N HIS A 105 -18.59 0.21 1.59
CA HIS A 105 -19.80 -0.48 2.11
C HIS A 105 -20.26 -1.73 1.34
N GLU A 106 -20.00 -1.84 0.04
CA GLU A 106 -20.27 -2.99 -0.82
C GLU A 106 -18.97 -3.59 -1.33
N ILE A 107 -18.78 -4.89 -1.08
CA ILE A 107 -17.65 -5.64 -1.59
C ILE A 107 -18.00 -6.10 -3.00
N ASN A 108 -17.48 -5.41 -4.01
CA ASN A 108 -17.54 -5.89 -5.38
C ASN A 108 -16.43 -6.91 -5.63
N TYR A 109 -16.81 -8.19 -5.80
CA TYR A 109 -15.89 -9.29 -6.06
C TYR A 109 -14.96 -9.04 -7.25
N MET A 110 -15.42 -8.35 -8.30
CA MET A 110 -14.59 -8.04 -9.47
C MET A 110 -13.46 -7.07 -9.11
N LYS A 111 -13.74 -6.07 -8.27
CA LYS A 111 -12.72 -5.14 -7.76
C LYS A 111 -11.72 -5.84 -6.85
N PHE A 112 -12.17 -6.85 -6.10
CA PHE A 112 -11.27 -7.66 -5.26
C PHE A 112 -10.30 -8.50 -6.10
N ILE A 113 -10.80 -9.16 -7.16
CA ILE A 113 -9.95 -9.92 -8.10
C ILE A 113 -8.95 -8.99 -8.80
N GLN A 114 -9.40 -7.82 -9.27
CA GLN A 114 -8.51 -6.79 -9.81
C GLN A 114 -7.44 -6.39 -8.78
N THR A 115 -7.82 -6.25 -7.51
CA THR A 115 -6.89 -5.94 -6.43
C THR A 115 -5.80 -6.98 -6.31
N LEU A 116 -6.15 -8.26 -6.38
CA LEU A 116 -5.20 -9.37 -6.31
C LEU A 116 -4.21 -9.35 -7.48
N VAL A 117 -4.72 -9.17 -8.70
CA VAL A 117 -3.89 -9.13 -9.93
C VAL A 117 -2.95 -7.92 -9.92
N VAL A 118 -3.46 -6.74 -9.59
CA VAL A 118 -2.66 -5.50 -9.54
C VAL A 118 -1.63 -5.56 -8.40
N SER A 119 -2.00 -6.08 -7.24
CA SER A 119 -1.06 -6.31 -6.13
C SER A 119 0.09 -7.22 -6.57
N TRP A 120 -0.24 -8.35 -7.20
CA TRP A 120 0.77 -9.28 -7.70
C TRP A 120 1.72 -8.61 -8.70
N PHE A 121 1.17 -7.86 -9.66
CA PHE A 121 1.96 -7.16 -10.67
C PHE A 121 2.88 -6.10 -10.06
N ILE A 122 2.36 -5.26 -9.15
CA ILE A 122 3.17 -4.21 -8.51
C ILE A 122 4.26 -4.82 -7.65
N VAL A 123 3.99 -5.89 -6.90
CA VAL A 123 5.01 -6.60 -6.12
C VAL A 123 6.13 -7.12 -7.02
N LEU A 124 5.80 -7.68 -8.18
CA LEU A 124 6.81 -8.13 -9.15
C LEU A 124 7.65 -6.97 -9.71
N VAL A 125 7.02 -5.84 -10.03
CA VAL A 125 7.71 -4.64 -10.52
C VAL A 125 8.64 -4.07 -9.45
N VAL A 126 8.15 -3.92 -8.22
CA VAL A 126 8.93 -3.43 -7.09
C VAL A 126 10.10 -4.37 -6.80
N LYS A 127 9.91 -5.69 -6.88
CA LYS A 127 10.99 -6.68 -6.77
C LYS A 127 12.09 -6.47 -7.80
N LYS A 128 11.72 -6.23 -9.06
CA LYS A 128 12.69 -6.02 -10.14
C LYS A 128 13.47 -4.71 -9.98
N LEU A 129 12.80 -3.67 -9.47
CA LEU A 129 13.39 -2.35 -9.26
C LEU A 129 14.21 -2.24 -7.97
N PHE A 130 13.86 -2.98 -6.92
CA PHE A 130 14.50 -2.94 -5.60
C PHE A 130 14.91 -4.33 -5.10
N PRO A 131 15.78 -5.05 -5.83
CA PRO A 131 16.13 -6.45 -5.52
C PRO A 131 16.87 -6.64 -4.18
N GLY A 132 17.42 -5.57 -3.60
CA GLY A 132 18.21 -5.61 -2.36
C GLY A 132 17.40 -5.51 -1.06
N HIS A 133 16.16 -5.04 -1.09
CA HIS A 133 15.36 -4.82 0.14
C HIS A 133 14.47 -6.01 0.50
N ILE A 134 14.32 -6.98 -0.41
CA ILE A 134 13.53 -8.21 -0.20
C ILE A 134 14.47 -9.41 0.12
N ARG A 135 15.79 -9.22 0.05
CA ARG A 135 16.77 -10.30 -0.11
C ARG A 135 17.31 -10.93 1.19
N GLU A 136 16.88 -10.49 2.37
CA GLU A 136 17.38 -11.08 3.63
C GLU A 136 16.71 -12.41 4.01
N ALA A 137 15.59 -12.78 3.38
CA ALA A 137 14.94 -14.07 3.65
C ALA A 137 15.69 -15.29 3.02
N ASN A 138 16.41 -15.10 1.92
CA ASN A 138 17.04 -16.21 1.18
C ASN A 138 18.50 -16.52 1.61
N LYS A 139 19.01 -15.90 2.67
CA LYS A 139 20.37 -16.17 3.18
C LYS A 139 20.42 -17.11 4.38
N LEU A 140 19.28 -17.60 4.85
CA LEU A 140 19.20 -18.56 5.97
C LEU A 140 18.93 -20.01 5.52
N GLU A 141 18.92 -20.27 4.20
CA GLU A 141 18.94 -21.63 3.64
C GLU A 141 20.37 -22.00 3.23
N VAL A 142 21.31 -22.03 4.18
CA VAL A 142 22.59 -22.78 4.11
C VAL A 142 22.92 -23.29 5.50
#